data_AF-A0A7Z8R4Y9-F1
#
_entry.id   AF-A0A7Z8R4Y9-F1
#
_cell.length_a   1.000
_cell.length_b   1.000
_cell.length_c   1.000
_cell.angle_alpha   90.00
_cell.angle_beta   90.00
_cell.angle_gamma   90.00
#
_symmetry.space_group_name_H-M   'P 1'
#
loop_
_entity.id
_entity.type
_entity.pdbx_description
1 polymer ?
#
loop_
_entity_poly.entity_id
_entity_poly.type
_entity_poly.pdbx_seq_one_letter_code
_entity_poly.pdbx_strand_id
1 'polypeptide(L)' 'RAVGYRQVWSYLDGEINVEEMQELGIIATRQLAKRQFTWLRRETDAFTFYTEEGHVFERVLEAVQQRISE' A
#
# COMPACT_ATOMS: atom_id res chain seq x y z
N ARG A 1 4.27 9.08 -11.27
CA ARG A 1 4.64 10.04 -10.18
C ARG A 1 4.56 9.27 -8.87
N ALA A 2 5.66 9.19 -8.11
CA ALA A 2 5.68 8.51 -6.82
C ALA A 2 4.98 9.38 -5.74
N VAL A 3 4.36 8.72 -4.76
CA VAL A 3 3.70 9.39 -3.61
C VAL A 3 4.75 10.05 -2.71
N GLY A 4 4.42 11.19 -2.10
CA GLY A 4 5.34 11.94 -1.22
C GLY A 4 6.32 12.88 -1.94
N TYR A 5 6.74 12.58 -3.17
CA TYR A 5 7.74 13.38 -3.88
C TYR A 5 7.30 14.82 -4.15
N ARG A 6 6.01 15.05 -4.45
CA ARG A 6 5.50 16.42 -4.64
C ARG A 6 5.53 17.22 -3.36
N GLN A 7 5.20 16.60 -2.22
CA GLN A 7 5.24 17.26 -0.93
C GLN A 7 6.65 17.69 -0.57
N VAL A 8 7.63 16.79 -0.76
CA VAL A 8 9.05 17.10 -0.56
C VAL A 8 9.50 18.23 -1.49
N TRP A 9 9.08 18.22 -2.75
CA TRP A 9 9.41 19.29 -3.69
C TRP A 9 8.87 20.64 -3.22
N SER A 10 7.58 20.74 -2.84
CA SER A 10 6.98 21.98 -2.34
C SER A 10 7.68 22.50 -1.07
N TYR A 11 8.15 21.61 -0.20
CA TYR A 11 8.97 22.01 0.94
C TYR A 11 10.33 22.60 0.51
N LEU A 12 11.01 21.94 -0.44
CA LEU A 12 12.29 22.42 -0.96
C LEU A 12 12.18 23.75 -1.73
N ASP A 13 11.01 24.03 -2.30
CA ASP A 13 10.70 25.30 -2.97
C ASP A 13 10.20 26.38 -1.99
N GLY A 14 10.10 26.06 -0.69
CA GLY A 14 9.66 26.99 0.36
C GLY A 14 8.16 27.29 0.36
N GLU A 15 7.35 26.54 -0.38
CA GLU A 15 5.90 26.72 -0.47
C GLU A 15 5.17 26.25 0.80
N ILE A 16 5.72 25.25 1.49
CA ILE A 16 5.16 24.65 2.71
C ILE A 16 6.26 24.40 3.74
N ASN A 17 5.87 24.31 5.02
CA ASN A 17 6.80 23.94 6.09
C ASN A 17 6.98 22.41 6.23
N VAL A 18 7.86 22.00 7.14
CA VAL A 18 8.23 20.58 7.31
C VAL A 18 7.07 19.76 7.90
N GLU A 19 6.28 20.34 8.80
CA GLU A 19 5.11 19.70 9.40
C GLU A 19 4.02 19.44 8.35
N GLU A 20 3.73 20.44 7.51
CA GLU A 20 2.79 20.34 6.39
C GLU A 20 3.24 19.30 5.36
N MET A 21 4.54 19.27 5.03
CA MET A 21 5.11 18.27 4.13
C MET A 21 4.87 16.84 4.66
N GLN A 22 5.11 16.61 5.95
CA GLN A 22 4.91 15.32 6.60
C GLN A 22 3.43 14.92 6.60
N GLU A 23 2.54 15.82 7.03
CA GLU A 23 1.10 15.57 7.07
C GLU A 23 0.55 15.23 5.69
N LEU A 24 0.85 16.06 4.68
CA LEU A 24 0.41 15.85 3.31
C LEU A 24 1.00 14.57 2.71
N GLY A 25 2.24 14.22 3.06
CA GLY A 25 2.89 12.98 2.62
C GLY A 25 2.18 11.73 3.18
N ILE A 26 1.82 11.76 4.46
CA ILE A 26 1.04 10.71 5.11
C ILE A 26 -0.36 10.61 4.47
N ILE A 27 -1.05 11.73 4.25
CA ILE A 27 -2.37 11.76 3.60
C ILE A 27 -2.29 11.15 2.21
N ALA A 28 -1.31 11.56 1.40
CA ALA A 28 -1.13 11.05 0.03
C ALA A 28 -0.90 9.52 0.02
N THR A 29 -0.14 9.01 0.99
CA THR A 29 0.13 7.57 1.15
C THR A 29 -1.11 6.79 1.56
N ARG A 30 -1.90 7.30 2.53
CA ARG A 30 -3.20 6.71 2.91
C ARG A 30 -4.18 6.68 1.74
N GLN A 31 -4.23 7.74 0.93
CA GLN A 31 -5.07 7.78 -0.26
C GLN A 31 -4.63 6.75 -1.31
N LEU A 32 -3.32 6.54 -1.49
CA LEU A 32 -2.81 5.48 -2.36
C LEU A 32 -3.26 4.10 -1.87
N ALA A 33 -3.04 3.79 -0.59
CA ALA A 33 -3.46 2.52 0.02
C ALA A 33 -4.98 2.30 -0.09
N LYS A 34 -5.79 3.34 0.20
CA LYS A 34 -7.26 3.27 0.04
C LYS A 34 -7.68 2.94 -1.40
N ARG A 35 -7.02 3.54 -2.40
CA ARG A 35 -7.28 3.21 -3.81
C ARG A 35 -6.89 1.78 -4.12
N GLN A 36 -5.72 1.31 -3.68
CA GLN A 36 -5.29 -0.09 -3.85
C GLN A 36 -6.31 -1.06 -3.25
N PHE A 37 -6.77 -0.83 -2.01
CA PHE A 37 -7.82 -1.65 -1.39
C PHE A 37 -9.15 -1.60 -2.15
N THR A 38 -9.53 -0.44 -2.71
CA THR A 38 -10.76 -0.32 -3.51
C THR A 38 -10.69 -1.17 -4.78
N TRP A 39 -9.52 -1.24 -5.42
CA TRP A 39 -9.28 -2.14 -6.55
C TRP A 39 -9.31 -3.60 -6.10
N LEU A 40 -8.56 -3.97 -5.06
CA LEU A 40 -8.48 -5.34 -4.55
C LEU A 40 -9.83 -5.90 -4.09
N ARG A 41 -10.73 -5.07 -3.54
CA ARG A 41 -12.09 -5.50 -3.15
C ARG A 41 -12.94 -6.02 -4.31
N ARG A 42 -12.59 -5.70 -5.55
CA ARG A 42 -13.29 -6.19 -6.75
C ARG A 42 -12.71 -7.49 -7.27
N GLU A 43 -11.59 -7.95 -6.72
CA GLU A 43 -10.97 -9.20 -7.10
C GLU A 43 -11.71 -10.35 -6.41
N THR A 44 -12.20 -11.30 -7.21
CA THR A 44 -13.00 -12.43 -6.71
C THR A 44 -12.28 -13.76 -6.79
N ASP A 45 -11.20 -13.84 -7.56
CA ASP A 45 -10.46 -15.09 -7.81
C ASP A 45 -9.07 -15.09 -7.15
N ALA A 46 -8.85 -14.19 -6.19
CA ALA A 46 -7.59 -14.10 -5.44
C ALA A 46 -7.73 -14.64 -4.02
N PHE A 47 -6.70 -15.35 -3.57
CA PHE A 47 -6.51 -15.65 -2.15
C PHE A 47 -6.20 -14.36 -1.39
N THR A 48 -6.87 -14.16 -0.25
CA THR A 48 -6.64 -13.01 0.63
C THR A 48 -5.89 -13.48 1.87
N PHE A 49 -4.81 -12.79 2.21
CA PHE A 49 -4.02 -13.02 3.42
C PHE A 49 -3.87 -11.71 4.19
N TYR A 50 -3.99 -11.80 5.51
CA TYR A 50 -3.86 -10.67 6.41
C TYR A 50 -2.56 -10.74 7.19
N THR A 51 -1.77 -9.67 7.18
CA THR A 51 -0.42 -9.62 7.78
C THR A 51 -0.42 -9.75 9.30
N GLU A 52 -1.55 -9.45 9.94
CA GLU A 52 -1.77 -9.56 11.38
C GLU A 52 -2.03 -10.99 11.85
N GLU A 53 -2.29 -11.92 10.93
CA GLU A 53 -2.50 -13.32 11.26
C GLU A 53 -1.14 -14.04 11.45
N GLY A 54 -1.11 -15.06 12.30
CA GLY A 54 0.10 -15.89 12.48
C GLY A 54 0.40 -16.73 11.23
N HIS A 55 1.69 -17.06 11.04
CA HIS A 55 2.14 -18.00 10.00
C HIS A 55 1.68 -17.64 8.56
N VAL A 56 1.64 -16.34 8.23
CA VAL A 56 1.22 -15.87 6.90
C VAL A 56 2.11 -16.42 5.80
N PHE A 57 3.42 -16.49 6.04
CA PHE A 57 4.38 -16.99 5.05
C PHE A 57 4.07 -18.45 4.67
N GLU A 58 3.88 -19.31 5.66
CA GLU A 58 3.58 -20.73 5.45
C GLU A 58 2.26 -20.92 4.70
N ARG A 59 1.21 -20.19 5.09
CA ARG A 59 -0.09 -20.25 4.41
C ARG A 59 -0.05 -19.76 2.97
N VAL A 60 0.71 -18.69 2.69
CA VAL A 60 0.93 -18.20 1.32
C VAL A 60 1.69 -19.24 0.51
N LEU A 61 2.74 -19.84 1.08
CA LEU A 61 3.55 -20.86 0.41
C LEU A 61 2.70 -22.09 0.05
N GLU A 62 1.88 -22.58 0.97
CA GLU A 62 0.96 -23.70 0.76
C GLU A 62 -0.04 -23.39 -0.37
N ALA A 63 -0.67 -22.21 -0.36
CA ALA A 63 -1.62 -21.82 -1.39
C ALA A 63 -0.97 -21.74 -2.79
N VAL A 64 0.26 -21.21 -2.87
CA VAL A 64 1.01 -21.14 -4.13
C VAL A 64 1.38 -22.55 -4.62
N GLN A 65 1.81 -23.45 -3.73
CA GLN A 65 2.14 -24.83 -4.09
C GLN A 65 0.93 -25.61 -4.61
N GLN A 66 -0.24 -25.45 -3.96
CA GLN A 66 -1.49 -26.04 -4.43
C GLN A 66 -1.84 -25.55 -5.84
N ARG A 67 -1.76 -24.24 -6.08
CA ARG A 67 -2.10 -23.65 -7.37
C ARG A 67 -1.15 -24.04 -8.52
N ILE A 68 0.13 -24.29 -8.23
CA ILE A 68 1.11 -24.74 -9.22
C ILE A 68 0.96 -26.23 -9.55
N SER A 69 0.44 -27.01 -8.60
CA SER A 69 0.26 -28.46 -8.75
C SER A 69 -1.05 -28.84 -9.46
N GLU A 70 -2.00 -27.90 -9.55
CA GLU A 70 -3.21 -27.95 -10.39
C GLU A 70 -2.91 -27.58 -11.86
#